data_AF-A0A9D6RI52-F1
#
_entry.id   AF-A0A9D6RI52-F1
#
_cell.length_a   1.000
_cell.length_b   1.000
_cell.length_c   1.000
_cell.angle_alpha   90.00
_cell.angle_beta   90.00
_cell.angle_gamma   90.00
#
_symmetry.space_group_name_H-M   'P 1'
#
loop_
_entity.id
_entity.type
_entity.pdbx_description
1 polymer ?
#
loop_
_entity_poly.entity_id
_entity_poly.type
_entity_poly.pdbx_seq_one_letter_code
_entity_poly.pdbx_strand_id
1 'polypeptide(L)'
;MNHEFDEFIEALRQELQHYGELLALINQQQEHLMRRDADAVLTSVGRIHAQGACVQAARARRAECLLNLALSLSIPPDGLVGTLLPVLPPQRRPQVQALVDENNRLLMKIQQRGRQNHLLLAHSIEHMSRLIQTLTGVGRGMVYDEGGGVLAPGARQGLYEAVG
;
A
#
# COMPACT_ATOMS: atom_id res chain seq x y z
N MET A 1 19.74 0.20 31.90
CA MET A 1 18.29 0.02 32.14
C MET A 1 17.44 1.20 31.67
N ASN A 2 17.62 2.47 32.09
CA ASN A 2 16.75 3.55 31.58
C ASN A 2 16.94 3.87 30.08
N HIS A 3 18.15 3.69 29.56
CA HIS A 3 18.50 4.02 28.18
C HIS A 3 17.82 3.09 27.17
N GLU A 4 17.80 1.79 27.44
CA GLU A 4 17.20 0.75 26.60
C GLU A 4 15.68 0.93 26.48
N PHE A 5 15.04 1.41 27.55
CA PHE A 5 13.63 1.81 27.50
C PHE A 5 13.41 3.04 26.63
N ASP A 6 14.24 4.07 26.79
CA ASP A 6 14.12 5.30 26.02
C ASP A 6 14.35 5.01 24.52
N GLU A 7 15.34 4.17 24.18
CA GLU A 7 15.57 3.69 22.81
C GLU A 7 14.39 2.91 22.24
N PHE A 8 13.74 2.07 23.05
CA PHE A 8 12.55 1.34 22.60
C PHE A 8 11.35 2.26 22.37
N ILE A 9 11.14 3.25 23.24
CA ILE A 9 10.09 4.26 23.07
C ILE A 9 10.35 5.09 21.81
N GLU A 10 11.59 5.51 21.57
CA GLU A 10 11.94 6.26 20.35
C GLU A 10 11.76 5.40 19.09
N ALA A 11 12.12 4.11 19.14
CA ALA A 11 11.85 3.21 18.01
C ALA A 11 10.34 3.07 17.72
N LEU A 12 9.49 2.98 18.75
CA LEU A 12 8.03 2.96 18.59
C LEU A 12 7.47 4.27 18.00
N ARG A 13 8.05 5.42 18.37
CA ARG A 13 7.67 6.73 17.83
C ARG A 13 8.09 6.88 16.37
N GLN A 14 9.29 6.44 16.02
CA GLN A 14 9.77 6.43 14.64
C GLN A 14 8.91 5.53 13.75
N GLU A 15 8.55 4.33 14.23
CA GLU A 15 7.64 3.45 13.50
C GLU A 15 6.27 4.11 13.26
N LEU A 16 5.73 4.78 14.29
CA LEU A 16 4.47 5.52 14.21
C LEU A 16 4.54 6.68 13.22
N GLN A 17 5.64 7.43 13.21
CA GLN A 17 5.88 8.51 12.26
C GLN A 17 5.88 7.97 10.82
N HIS A 18 6.64 6.91 10.55
CA HIS A 18 6.72 6.35 9.20
C HIS A 18 5.41 5.74 8.72
N TYR A 19 4.60 5.18 9.62
CA TYR A 19 3.22 4.80 9.30
C TYR A 19 2.35 6.00 8.95
N GLY A 20 2.42 7.08 9.70
CA GLY A 20 1.69 8.32 9.41
C GLY A 20 2.04 8.86 8.02
N GLU A 21 3.34 8.94 7.71
CA GLU A 21 3.86 9.35 6.40
C GLU A 21 3.39 8.42 5.27
N LEU A 22 3.45 7.10 5.47
CA LEU A 22 2.97 6.12 4.48
C LEU A 22 1.47 6.26 4.23
N LEU A 23 0.67 6.44 5.29
CA LEU A 23 -0.77 6.64 5.17
C LEU A 23 -1.09 7.92 4.38
N ALA A 24 -0.34 9.01 4.63
CA ALA A 24 -0.51 10.26 3.88
C ALA A 24 -0.22 10.07 2.38
N LEU A 25 0.84 9.33 2.04
CA LEU A 25 1.16 9.01 0.63
C LEU A 25 0.07 8.18 -0.04
N ILE A 26 -0.48 7.18 0.65
CA ILE A 26 -1.57 6.34 0.13
C ILE A 26 -2.84 7.18 -0.10
N ASN A 27 -3.18 8.07 0.82
CA ASN A 27 -4.30 9.00 0.66
C ASN A 27 -4.07 9.95 -0.53
N GLN A 28 -2.85 10.46 -0.69
CA GLN A 28 -2.49 11.32 -1.83
C GLN A 28 -2.63 10.57 -3.17
N GLN A 29 -2.19 9.31 -3.24
CA GLN A 29 -2.41 8.47 -4.44
C GLN A 29 -3.91 8.30 -4.73
N GLN A 30 -4.73 8.12 -3.69
CA GLN A 30 -6.18 8.00 -3.86
C GLN A 30 -6.79 9.26 -4.47
N GLU A 31 -6.36 10.45 -4.04
CA GLU A 31 -6.82 11.71 -4.66
C GLU A 31 -6.42 11.82 -6.13
N HIS A 32 -5.18 11.43 -6.47
CA HIS A 32 -4.71 11.43 -7.86
C HIS A 32 -5.52 10.45 -8.73
N LEU A 33 -5.86 9.27 -8.19
CA LEU A 33 -6.75 8.32 -8.86
C LEU A 33 -8.13 8.91 -9.12
N MET A 34 -8.72 9.60 -8.13
CA MET A 34 -10.02 10.25 -8.29
C MET A 34 -10.00 11.36 -9.34
N ARG A 35 -8.88 12.09 -9.45
CA ARG A 35 -8.66 13.12 -10.48
C ARG A 35 -8.26 12.55 -11.85
N ARG A 36 -8.05 11.23 -11.95
CA ARG A 36 -7.55 10.54 -13.15
C ARG A 36 -6.20 11.07 -13.65
N ASP A 37 -5.36 11.51 -12.72
CA ASP A 37 -4.01 12.01 -13.01
C ASP A 37 -3.02 10.84 -13.06
N ALA A 38 -2.83 10.26 -14.24
CA ALA A 38 -2.01 9.06 -14.41
C ALA A 38 -0.52 9.29 -14.05
N ASP A 39 0.02 10.46 -14.38
CA ASP A 39 1.43 10.80 -14.11
C ASP A 39 1.68 10.97 -12.60
N ALA A 40 0.75 11.63 -11.90
CA ALA A 40 0.84 11.77 -10.45
C ALA A 40 0.66 10.43 -9.73
N VAL A 41 -0.21 9.54 -10.26
CA VAL A 41 -0.36 8.17 -9.75
C VAL A 41 0.95 7.39 -9.92
N LEU A 42 1.58 7.41 -11.09
CA LEU A 42 2.86 6.72 -11.32
C LEU A 42 3.97 7.24 -10.39
N THR A 43 4.07 8.56 -10.23
CA THR A 43 5.04 9.19 -9.31
C THR A 43 4.80 8.77 -7.85
N SER A 44 3.54 8.65 -7.44
CA SER A 44 3.18 8.23 -6.07
C SER A 44 3.61 6.79 -5.76
N VAL A 45 3.64 5.89 -6.76
CA VAL A 45 4.07 4.49 -6.55
C VAL A 45 5.53 4.43 -6.10
N GLY A 46 6.41 5.19 -6.74
CA GLY A 46 7.83 5.25 -6.34
C GLY A 46 8.01 5.78 -4.92
N ARG A 47 7.26 6.82 -4.54
CA ARG A 47 7.29 7.40 -3.18
C ARG A 47 6.76 6.43 -2.13
N ILE A 48 5.65 5.75 -2.41
CA ILE A 48 5.07 4.73 -1.51
C ILE A 48 6.04 3.56 -1.32
N HIS A 49 6.71 3.12 -2.39
CA HIS A 49 7.71 2.05 -2.31
C HIS A 49 8.92 2.45 -1.44
N ALA A 50 9.48 3.65 -1.68
CA ALA A 50 10.57 4.19 -0.88
C ALA A 50 10.18 4.30 0.61
N GLN A 51 8.99 4.82 0.90
CA GLN A 51 8.48 4.90 2.26
C GLN A 51 8.24 3.52 2.89
N GLY A 52 7.81 2.53 2.10
CA GLY A 52 7.71 1.15 2.53
C GLY A 52 9.04 0.59 3.03
N ALA A 53 10.15 0.91 2.37
CA ALA A 53 11.49 0.53 2.83
C ALA A 53 11.84 1.19 4.18
N CYS A 54 11.52 2.48 4.36
CA CYS A 54 11.70 3.18 5.65
C CYS A 54 10.90 2.50 6.77
N VAL A 55 9.65 2.11 6.50
CA VAL A 55 8.80 1.38 7.46
C VAL A 55 9.43 0.02 7.84
N GLN A 56 9.99 -0.72 6.88
CA GLN A 56 10.66 -1.99 7.19
C GLN A 56 11.91 -1.78 8.06
N ALA A 57 12.71 -0.76 7.76
CA ALA A 57 13.87 -0.41 8.57
C ALA A 57 13.48 -0.03 10.01
N ALA A 58 12.41 0.78 10.17
CA ALA A 58 11.91 1.15 11.48
C ALA A 58 11.39 -0.05 12.29
N ARG A 59 10.70 -0.98 11.65
CA ARG A 59 10.25 -2.25 12.29
C ARG A 59 11.43 -3.11 12.74
N ALA A 60 12.46 -3.23 11.91
CA ALA A 60 13.68 -3.96 12.25
C ALA A 60 14.35 -3.32 13.47
N ARG A 61 14.48 -1.98 13.47
CA ARG A 61 15.03 -1.23 14.60
C ARG A 61 14.22 -1.42 15.89
N ARG A 62 12.88 -1.39 15.82
CA ARG A 62 12.03 -1.68 16.98
C ARG A 62 12.27 -3.10 17.50
N ALA A 63 12.39 -4.09 16.60
CA ALA A 63 12.65 -5.48 16.99
C ALA A 63 14.00 -5.61 17.71
N GLU A 64 15.06 -4.96 17.22
CA GLU A 64 16.35 -4.90 17.90
C GLU A 64 16.25 -4.26 19.29
N CYS A 65 15.60 -3.09 19.40
CA CYS A 65 15.42 -2.42 20.69
C CYS A 65 14.62 -3.30 21.68
N LEU A 66 13.61 -4.03 21.19
CA LEU A 66 12.83 -4.97 22.01
C LEU A 66 13.71 -6.11 22.54
N LEU A 67 14.58 -6.69 21.71
CA LEU A 67 15.52 -7.73 22.12
C LEU A 67 16.50 -7.21 23.18
N ASN A 68 17.09 -6.03 22.95
CA ASN A 68 18.01 -5.40 23.90
C ASN A 68 17.32 -5.11 25.24
N LEU A 69 16.08 -4.63 25.19
CA LEU A 69 15.27 -4.37 26.37
C LEU A 69 14.94 -5.65 27.14
N ALA A 70 14.54 -6.73 26.45
CA ALA A 70 14.28 -8.02 27.07
C ALA A 70 15.53 -8.61 27.76
N LEU A 71 16.70 -8.51 27.10
CA LEU A 71 18.00 -8.91 27.67
C LEU A 71 18.34 -8.08 28.92
N SER A 72 18.10 -6.76 28.89
CA SER A 72 18.36 -5.89 30.05
C SER A 72 17.45 -6.19 31.25
N LEU A 73 16.30 -6.82 31.01
CA LEU A 73 15.33 -7.24 32.03
C LEU A 73 15.50 -8.72 32.42
N SER A 74 16.45 -9.45 31.83
CA SER A 74 16.67 -10.88 32.03
C SER A 74 15.43 -11.74 31.75
N ILE A 75 14.61 -11.35 30.76
CA ILE A 75 13.42 -12.07 30.30
C ILE A 75 13.75 -12.78 28.99
N PRO A 76 13.21 -14.00 28.74
CA PRO A 76 13.33 -14.63 27.43
C PRO A 76 12.83 -13.68 26.32
N PRO A 77 13.61 -13.48 25.25
CA PRO A 77 13.24 -12.63 24.14
C PRO A 77 12.22 -13.35 23.24
N ASP A 78 10.98 -13.46 23.71
CA ASP A 78 9.89 -14.09 22.94
C ASP A 78 9.41 -13.21 21.76
N GLY A 79 10.04 -12.04 21.55
CA GLY A 79 9.81 -11.15 20.41
C GLY A 79 8.48 -10.39 20.45
N LEU A 80 7.69 -10.52 21.52
CA LEU A 80 6.37 -9.93 21.64
C LEU A 80 6.37 -8.77 22.64
N VAL A 81 5.90 -7.59 22.23
CA VAL A 81 5.74 -6.45 23.15
C VAL A 81 4.73 -6.76 24.27
N GLY A 82 3.76 -7.65 23.99
CA GLY A 82 2.76 -8.14 24.94
C GLY A 82 3.35 -8.89 26.14
N THR A 83 4.45 -9.63 25.96
CA THR A 83 5.11 -10.34 27.07
C THR A 83 5.96 -9.41 27.92
N LEU A 84 6.40 -8.29 27.35
CA LEU A 84 7.24 -7.29 28.00
C LEU A 84 6.43 -6.31 28.87
N LEU A 85 5.21 -5.95 28.44
CA LEU A 85 4.32 -4.98 29.10
C LEU A 85 4.09 -5.22 30.62
N PRO A 86 3.81 -6.46 31.10
CA PRO A 86 3.61 -6.73 32.52
C PRO A 86 4.85 -6.44 33.37
N VAL A 87 6.04 -6.57 32.79
CA VAL A 87 7.33 -6.47 33.51
C VAL A 87 7.88 -5.05 33.50
N LEU A 88 7.35 -4.15 32.65
CA LEU A 88 7.77 -2.76 32.63
C LEU A 88 7.46 -2.04 33.95
N PRO A 89 8.19 -0.96 34.30
CA PRO A 89 7.83 -0.09 35.40
C PRO A 89 6.42 0.50 35.20
N PRO A 90 5.58 0.53 36.26
CA PRO A 90 4.18 0.93 36.14
C PRO A 90 4.00 2.37 35.63
N GLN A 91 4.99 3.25 35.84
CA GLN A 91 4.96 4.63 35.35
C GLN A 91 5.12 4.74 33.82
N ARG A 92 5.82 3.78 33.18
CA ARG A 92 6.10 3.78 31.74
C ARG A 92 5.14 2.91 30.94
N ARG A 93 4.47 1.94 31.57
CA ARG A 93 3.49 1.04 30.93
C ARG A 93 2.44 1.76 30.09
N PRO A 94 1.74 2.81 30.58
CA PRO A 94 0.67 3.44 29.82
C PRO A 94 1.16 4.09 28.53
N GLN A 95 2.35 4.68 28.57
CA GLN A 95 2.96 5.31 27.40
C GLN A 95 3.32 4.28 26.32
N VAL A 96 3.98 3.19 26.71
CA VAL A 96 4.35 2.12 25.78
C VAL A 96 3.09 1.46 25.19
N GLN A 97 2.10 1.17 26.04
CA GLN A 97 0.82 0.60 25.62
C GLN A 97 0.13 1.49 24.57
N ALA A 98 0.01 2.79 24.85
CA ALA A 98 -0.61 3.74 23.92
C ALA A 98 0.12 3.80 22.57
N LEU A 99 1.45 3.77 22.58
CA LEU A 99 2.24 3.77 21.34
C LEU A 99 2.05 2.48 20.53
N VAL A 100 2.00 1.33 21.20
CA VAL A 100 1.76 0.03 20.54
C VAL A 100 0.36 0.00 19.92
N ASP A 101 -0.65 0.42 20.68
CA ASP A 101 -2.03 0.47 20.22
C ASP A 101 -2.19 1.39 19.00
N GLU A 102 -1.54 2.56 19.04
CA GLU A 102 -1.60 3.51 17.94
C GLU A 102 -0.85 3.01 16.69
N ASN A 103 0.32 2.38 16.85
CA ASN A 103 1.03 1.72 15.75
C ASN A 103 0.17 0.64 15.09
N ASN A 104 -0.47 -0.23 15.89
CA ASN A 104 -1.35 -1.27 15.39
C ASN A 104 -2.57 -0.69 14.66
N ARG A 105 -3.17 0.37 15.21
CA ARG A 105 -4.30 1.07 14.59
C ARG A 105 -3.91 1.67 13.24
N LEU A 106 -2.76 2.33 13.14
CA LEU A 106 -2.26 2.89 11.88
C LEU A 106 -1.94 1.80 10.86
N LEU A 107 -1.34 0.69 11.28
CA LEU A 107 -1.07 -0.43 10.40
C LEU A 107 -2.35 -1.00 9.79
N MET A 108 -3.40 -1.20 10.59
CA MET A 108 -4.71 -1.65 10.08
C MET A 108 -5.28 -0.66 9.05
N LYS A 109 -5.17 0.65 9.31
CA LYS A 109 -5.63 1.69 8.37
C LYS A 109 -4.85 1.69 7.07
N ILE A 110 -3.52 1.56 7.13
CA ILE A 110 -2.65 1.47 5.95
C ILE A 110 -3.04 0.26 5.11
N GLN A 111 -3.23 -0.90 5.73
CA GLN A 111 -3.66 -2.11 5.03
C GLN A 111 -5.03 -1.94 4.36
N GLN A 112 -5.99 -1.36 5.08
CA GLN A 112 -7.33 -1.10 4.53
C GLN A 112 -7.26 -0.14 3.34
N ARG A 113 -6.53 0.98 3.47
CA ARG A 113 -6.39 1.99 2.39
C ARG A 113 -5.59 1.45 1.20
N GLY A 114 -4.52 0.71 1.44
CA GLY A 114 -3.76 0.05 0.38
C GLY A 114 -4.61 -0.90 -0.46
N ARG A 115 -5.44 -1.74 0.20
CA ARG A 115 -6.40 -2.60 -0.49
C ARG A 115 -7.41 -1.80 -1.32
N GLN A 116 -7.95 -0.71 -0.77
CA GLN A 116 -8.88 0.16 -1.51
C GLN A 116 -8.24 0.76 -2.77
N ASN A 117 -7.00 1.26 -2.68
CA ASN A 117 -6.29 1.80 -3.85
C ASN A 117 -6.04 0.72 -4.92
N HIS A 118 -5.63 -0.48 -4.52
CA HIS A 118 -5.45 -1.58 -5.47
C HIS A 118 -6.74 -1.93 -6.22
N LEU A 119 -7.89 -1.92 -5.54
CA LEU A 119 -9.19 -2.15 -6.18
C LEU A 119 -9.56 -1.01 -7.15
N LEU A 120 -9.35 0.26 -6.76
CA LEU A 120 -9.61 1.41 -7.63
C LEU A 120 -8.76 1.41 -8.90
N LEU A 121 -7.48 1.05 -8.76
CA LEU A 121 -6.55 0.88 -9.88
C LEU A 121 -7.02 -0.25 -10.83
N ALA A 122 -7.35 -1.42 -10.28
CA ALA A 122 -7.82 -2.56 -11.05
C ALA A 122 -9.10 -2.21 -11.85
N HIS A 123 -10.09 -1.60 -11.19
CA HIS A 123 -11.31 -1.15 -11.86
C HIS A 123 -11.01 -0.11 -12.95
N SER A 124 -10.10 0.84 -12.71
CA SER A 124 -9.74 1.86 -13.70
C SER A 124 -9.12 1.25 -14.96
N ILE A 125 -8.24 0.26 -14.80
CA ILE A 125 -7.65 -0.50 -15.90
C ILE A 125 -8.73 -1.29 -16.66
N GLU A 126 -9.64 -1.94 -15.96
CA GLU A 126 -10.74 -2.69 -16.57
C GLU A 126 -11.68 -1.78 -17.39
N HIS A 127 -12.03 -0.61 -16.86
CA HIS A 127 -12.83 0.39 -17.58
C HIS A 127 -12.12 0.91 -18.84
N MET A 128 -10.83 1.24 -18.74
CA MET A 128 -10.05 1.66 -19.91
C MET A 128 -9.94 0.54 -20.94
N SER A 129 -9.70 -0.70 -20.52
CA SER A 129 -9.64 -1.87 -21.41
C SER A 129 -10.98 -2.08 -22.15
N ARG A 130 -12.11 -1.97 -21.45
CA ARG A 130 -13.45 -2.03 -22.08
C ARG A 130 -13.66 -0.89 -23.07
N LEU A 131 -13.30 0.34 -22.73
CA LEU A 131 -13.40 1.47 -23.66
C LEU A 131 -12.55 1.24 -24.92
N ILE A 132 -11.30 0.80 -24.76
CA ILE A 132 -10.42 0.44 -25.87
C ILE A 132 -11.09 -0.64 -26.73
N GLN A 133 -11.58 -1.73 -26.14
CA GLN A 133 -12.25 -2.81 -26.89
C GLN A 133 -13.47 -2.33 -27.66
N THR A 134 -14.28 -1.42 -27.09
CA THR A 134 -15.43 -0.83 -27.78
C THR A 134 -15.02 0.08 -28.93
N LEU A 135 -13.96 0.88 -28.77
CA LEU A 135 -13.48 1.81 -29.78
C LEU A 135 -12.69 1.11 -30.90
N THR A 136 -11.92 0.07 -30.57
CA THR A 136 -11.14 -0.71 -31.54
C THR A 136 -11.96 -1.81 -32.22
N GLY A 137 -13.25 -1.93 -31.90
CA GLY A 137 -14.17 -2.85 -32.58
C GLY A 137 -13.78 -4.33 -32.47
N VAL A 138 -12.99 -4.73 -31.47
CA VAL A 138 -12.53 -6.13 -31.32
C VAL A 138 -13.69 -7.07 -30.96
N GLY A 139 -14.90 -6.53 -30.78
CA GLY A 139 -16.15 -7.29 -30.80
C GLY A 139 -17.24 -6.64 -31.63
N ARG A 140 -17.33 -6.96 -32.93
CA ARG A 140 -18.56 -7.07 -33.77
C ARG A 140 -18.15 -7.32 -35.22
N GLY A 141 -18.61 -8.34 -35.94
CA GLY A 141 -19.49 -9.47 -35.64
C GLY A 141 -19.35 -10.48 -36.79
N MET A 142 -19.62 -11.77 -36.54
CA MET A 142 -19.76 -12.74 -37.61
C MET A 142 -21.01 -12.35 -38.40
N VAL A 143 -20.84 -11.79 -39.60
CA VAL A 143 -21.96 -11.58 -40.52
C VAL A 143 -22.05 -12.82 -41.39
N TYR A 144 -23.18 -13.51 -41.30
CA TYR A 144 -23.50 -14.60 -42.21
C TYR A 144 -23.86 -14.00 -43.56
N ASP A 145 -23.21 -14.47 -44.61
CA ASP A 145 -23.62 -14.19 -45.98
C ASP A 145 -24.98 -14.88 -46.26
N GLU A 146 -25.72 -14.42 -47.28
CA GLU A 146 -27.05 -14.95 -47.65
C GLU A 146 -27.02 -16.45 -48.00
N GLY A 147 -25.84 -17.03 -48.25
CA GLY A 147 -25.60 -18.47 -48.43
C GLY A 147 -25.22 -19.26 -47.17
N GLY A 148 -25.23 -18.67 -45.98
CA GLY A 148 -24.91 -19.35 -44.71
C GLY A 148 -23.42 -19.52 -44.41
N GLY A 149 -22.53 -18.87 -45.17
CA GLY A 149 -21.08 -18.85 -44.92
C GLY A 149 -20.68 -17.77 -43.91
N VAL A 150 -19.70 -18.08 -43.06
CA VAL A 150 -19.14 -17.13 -42.08
C VAL A 150 -18.03 -16.30 -42.76
N LEU A 151 -18.27 -15.01 -42.98
CA LEU A 151 -17.23 -14.08 -43.43
C LEU A 151 -16.39 -13.64 -42.22
N ALA A 152 -15.11 -14.02 -42.20
CA ALA A 152 -14.15 -13.43 -41.28
C ALA A 152 -13.93 -11.96 -41.66
N PRO A 153 -13.89 -11.02 -40.70
CA PRO A 153 -13.69 -9.61 -41.02
C PRO A 153 -12.30 -9.42 -41.63
N GLY A 154 -12.32 -9.02 -42.91
CA GLY A 154 -11.12 -8.64 -43.67
C GLY A 154 -10.38 -7.50 -42.99
N ALA A 155 -9.06 -7.54 -43.13
CA ALA A 155 -8.12 -6.60 -42.55
C ALA A 155 -8.48 -5.13 -42.84
N ARG A 156 -8.56 -4.36 -41.75
CA ARG A 156 -8.26 -2.91 -41.62
C ARG A 156 -7.96 -2.18 -42.93
N GLN A 157 -8.92 -1.45 -43.47
CA GLN A 157 -8.61 -0.22 -44.21
C GLN A 157 -8.35 0.90 -43.20
N GLY A 158 -7.18 1.53 -43.33
CA GLY A 158 -6.64 2.50 -42.39
C GLY A 158 -7.50 3.76 -42.29
N LEU A 159 -7.85 4.13 -41.06
CA LEU A 159 -8.55 5.38 -40.73
C LEU A 159 -7.69 6.65 -40.90
N TYR A 160 -6.51 6.57 -41.53
CA TYR A 160 -5.55 7.69 -41.65
C TYR A 160 -5.32 8.21 -43.07
N GLU A 161 -6.02 7.68 -44.09
CA GLU A 161 -5.82 8.09 -45.49
C GLU A 161 -6.76 9.23 -45.95
N ALA A 162 -7.58 9.79 -45.05
CA ALA A 162 -8.61 10.78 -45.40
C ALA A 162 -8.40 12.17 -44.77
N VAL A 163 -7.15 12.61 -44.61
CA VAL A 163 -6.84 14.03 -44.37
C VAL A 163 -5.67 14.46 -45.26
N GLY A 164 -6.00 14.74 -46.51
CA GLY A 164 -5.24 15.51 -47.49
C GLY A 164 -6.19 16.47 -48.18
#